data_AF-K2C0Q8-F1
#
_entry.id   AF-K2C0Q8-F1
#
_cell.length_a   1.000
_cell.length_b   1.000
_cell.length_c   1.000
_cell.angle_alpha   90.00
_cell.angle_beta   90.00
_cell.angle_gamma   90.00
#
_symmetry.space_group_name_H-M   'P 1'
#
loop_
_entity.id
_entity.type
_entity.pdbx_description
1 polymer ?
#
loop_
_entity_poly.entity_id
_entity_poly.type
_entity_poly.pdbx_seq_one_letter_code
_entity_poly.pdbx_strand_id
1 'polypeptide(L)'
;MAAKKTASKKKSVKAIKAAPKKTAPVSKAFNKSEMLNEICENTMLARKQVAGVFEHLFFIIERHVKKGGAGVFILPGLLKIQVIHKPATKARKGINPFTGQEMMFKAKP
;
A
#
# COMPACT_ATOMS: atom_id res chain seq x y z
N MET A 1 17.56 50.07 -31.35
CA MET A 1 17.17 48.93 -32.22
C MET A 1 17.24 47.68 -31.36
N ALA A 2 16.12 47.16 -30.85
CA ALA A 2 15.17 46.26 -31.54
C ALA A 2 15.86 44.98 -32.02
N ALA A 3 15.43 43.74 -31.77
CA ALA A 3 14.36 43.04 -31.05
C ALA A 3 14.86 41.56 -31.01
N LYS A 4 14.38 40.55 -30.28
CA LYS A 4 13.02 40.14 -29.93
C LYS A 4 13.12 38.89 -29.02
N LYS A 5 12.19 38.81 -28.06
CA LYS A 5 11.88 37.65 -27.19
C LYS A 5 11.54 36.37 -27.96
N THR A 6 11.81 35.21 -27.34
CA THR A 6 10.93 34.02 -27.24
C THR A 6 11.50 33.15 -26.11
N ALA A 7 10.96 33.03 -24.89
CA ALA A 7 9.63 32.59 -24.47
C ALA A 7 9.22 31.20 -25.03
N SER A 8 9.12 30.24 -24.10
CA SER A 8 8.29 29.03 -24.15
C SER A 8 8.70 27.88 -25.09
N LYS A 9 9.20 26.80 -24.47
CA LYS A 9 8.73 25.44 -24.79
C LYS A 9 8.53 24.66 -23.49
N LYS A 10 7.47 25.03 -22.77
CA LYS A 10 6.80 24.17 -21.80
C LYS A 10 6.34 22.94 -22.58
N LYS A 11 7.09 21.83 -22.49
CA LYS A 11 6.68 20.56 -23.10
C LYS A 11 5.35 20.18 -22.47
N SER A 12 4.29 20.43 -23.24
CA SER A 12 2.93 19.98 -23.02
C SER A 12 2.94 18.53 -22.58
N VAL A 13 2.44 18.29 -21.37
CA VAL A 13 2.10 16.98 -20.84
C VAL A 13 1.11 16.37 -21.83
N LYS A 14 1.58 15.45 -22.69
CA LYS A 14 0.68 14.66 -23.54
C LYS A 14 -0.23 13.90 -22.59
N ALA A 15 -1.54 14.17 -22.70
CA ALA A 15 -2.57 13.42 -22.02
C ALA A 15 -2.39 11.93 -22.33
N ILE A 16 -2.01 11.17 -21.31
CA ILE A 16 -1.90 9.72 -21.37
C ILE A 16 -3.32 9.20 -21.50
N LYS A 17 -3.69 8.70 -22.69
CA LYS A 17 -4.92 7.92 -22.84
C LYS A 17 -4.79 6.70 -21.93
N ALA A 18 -5.62 6.64 -20.89
CA ALA A 18 -5.67 5.51 -19.97
C ALA A 18 -5.97 4.23 -20.75
N ALA A 19 -5.05 3.27 -20.68
CA ALA A 19 -5.27 1.93 -21.21
C ALA A 19 -6.46 1.27 -20.46
N PRO A 20 -7.26 0.42 -21.14
CA PRO A 20 -8.41 -0.22 -20.52
C PRO A 20 -7.96 -1.12 -19.36
N LYS A 21 -8.57 -0.93 -18.19
CA LYS A 21 -8.31 -1.75 -17.00
C LYS A 21 -8.75 -3.18 -17.27
N LYS A 22 -7.80 -4.09 -17.50
CA LYS A 22 -8.10 -5.52 -17.63
C LYS A 22 -8.46 -6.08 -16.25
N THR A 23 -9.75 -6.25 -15.99
CA THR A 23 -10.28 -6.84 -14.75
C THR A 23 -10.41 -8.36 -14.87
N ALA A 24 -9.38 -9.02 -15.39
CA ALA A 24 -9.35 -10.48 -15.45
C ALA A 24 -8.85 -11.06 -14.11
N PRO A 25 -9.39 -12.21 -13.65
CA PRO A 25 -8.90 -12.84 -12.43
C PRO A 25 -7.46 -13.30 -12.61
N VAL A 26 -6.60 -12.92 -11.66
CA VAL A 26 -5.19 -13.32 -11.64
C VAL A 26 -5.09 -14.67 -10.94
N SER A 27 -4.52 -15.68 -11.62
CA SER A 27 -4.42 -17.06 -11.10
C SER A 27 -3.21 -17.30 -10.19
N LYS A 28 -2.18 -16.45 -10.28
CA LYS A 28 -0.97 -16.52 -9.45
C LYS A 28 -0.80 -15.25 -8.66
N ALA A 29 -0.46 -15.36 -7.37
CA ALA A 29 -0.13 -14.19 -6.56
C ALA A 29 1.09 -13.48 -7.15
N PHE A 30 0.97 -12.18 -7.41
CA PHE A 30 2.08 -11.39 -7.92
C PHE A 30 3.17 -11.21 -6.87
N ASN A 31 4.42 -11.41 -7.28
CA ASN A 31 5.58 -10.96 -6.52
C ASN A 31 5.75 -9.44 -6.63
N LYS A 32 6.50 -8.83 -5.69
CA LYS A 32 6.73 -7.38 -5.65
C LYS A 32 7.17 -6.80 -7.00
N SER A 33 8.04 -7.50 -7.72
CA SER A 33 8.54 -7.09 -9.04
C SER A 33 7.48 -7.18 -10.14
N GLU A 34 6.62 -8.20 -10.10
CA GLU A 34 5.56 -8.42 -11.10
C GLU A 34 4.46 -7.36 -10.96
N MET A 35 4.07 -7.03 -9.72
CA MET A 35 3.10 -5.96 -9.45
C MET A 35 3.61 -4.60 -9.93
N LEU A 36 4.90 -4.30 -9.73
CA LEU A 36 5.50 -3.07 -10.25
C LEU A 36 5.50 -3.04 -11.78
N ASN A 37 5.74 -4.18 -12.44
CA ASN A 37 5.73 -4.26 -13.89
C ASN A 37 4.35 -4.04 -14.48
N GLU A 38 3.33 -4.69 -13.92
CA GLU A 38 1.94 -4.52 -14.36
C GLU A 38 1.48 -3.05 -14.21
N ILE A 39 1.86 -2.39 -13.13
CA ILE A 39 1.56 -0.97 -12.93
C ILE A 39 2.31 -0.11 -13.95
N CYS A 40 3.58 -0.40 -14.23
CA CYS A 40 4.34 0.33 -15.25
C CYS A 40 3.72 0.18 -16.64
N GLU A 41 3.30 -1.03 -17.01
CA GLU A 41 2.67 -1.32 -18.30
C GLU A 41 1.33 -0.59 -18.46
N ASN A 42 0.49 -0.57 -17.42
CA ASN A 42 -0.82 0.07 -17.46
C ASN A 42 -0.78 1.60 -17.33
N THR A 43 0.19 2.14 -16.59
CA THR A 43 0.29 3.59 -16.32
C THR A 43 1.29 4.32 -17.22
N MET A 44 2.09 3.58 -18.00
CA MET A 44 3.20 4.09 -18.83
C MET A 44 4.22 4.93 -18.03
N LEU A 45 4.37 4.64 -16.74
CA LEU A 45 5.33 5.31 -15.86
C LEU A 45 6.66 4.55 -15.79
N ALA A 46 7.75 5.28 -15.59
CA ALA A 46 9.05 4.67 -15.36
C ALA A 46 9.06 3.89 -14.03
N ARG A 47 9.69 2.72 -14.00
CA ARG A 47 9.75 1.86 -12.79
C ARG A 47 10.27 2.59 -11.55
N LYS A 48 11.21 3.54 -11.73
CA LYS A 48 11.72 4.40 -10.64
C LYS A 48 10.64 5.30 -10.01
N GLN A 49 9.74 5.84 -10.84
CA GLN A 49 8.65 6.71 -10.36
C GLN A 49 7.61 5.89 -9.60
N VAL A 50 7.25 4.70 -10.12
CA VAL A 50 6.33 3.78 -9.44
C VAL A 50 6.91 3.32 -8.10
N ALA A 51 8.19 2.96 -8.05
CA ALA A 51 8.86 2.61 -6.80
C ALA A 51 8.82 3.77 -5.78
N GLY A 52 9.07 5.01 -6.22
CA GLY A 52 9.00 6.20 -5.35
C GLY A 52 7.60 6.46 -4.78
N VAL A 53 6.55 6.19 -5.55
CA VAL A 53 5.15 6.30 -5.07
C VAL A 53 4.89 5.28 -3.95
N PHE A 54 5.33 4.03 -4.11
CA PHE A 54 5.16 3.00 -3.08
C PHE A 54 5.97 3.28 -1.81
N GLU A 55 7.20 3.78 -1.95
CA GLU A 55 8.02 4.21 -0.82
C GLU A 55 7.34 5.34 -0.03
N HIS A 56 6.86 6.38 -0.71
CA HIS A 56 6.13 7.46 -0.03
C HIS A 56 4.81 7.00 0.57
N LEU A 57 4.08 6.10 -0.10
CA LEU A 57 2.87 5.50 0.44
C LEU A 57 3.17 4.72 1.74
N PHE A 58 4.27 3.98 1.77
CA PHE A 58 4.73 3.29 2.97
C PHE A 58 5.00 4.27 4.12
N PHE A 59 5.71 5.37 3.88
CA PHE A 59 5.96 6.39 4.91
C PHE A 59 4.67 7.05 5.43
N ILE A 60 3.68 7.30 4.56
CA ILE A 60 2.38 7.84 4.97
C ILE A 60 1.66 6.85 5.88
N ILE A 61 1.61 5.57 5.50
CA ILE A 61 0.99 4.51 6.30
C ILE A 61 1.71 4.39 7.66
N GLU A 62 3.04 4.38 7.66
CA GLU A 62 3.84 4.29 8.88
C GLU A 62 3.54 5.45 9.85
N ARG A 63 3.40 6.68 9.34
CA ARG A 63 3.02 7.85 10.14
C ARG A 63 1.62 7.73 10.76
N HIS A 64 0.67 7.10 10.07
CA HIS A 64 -0.68 6.91 10.59
C HIS A 64 -0.77 5.76 11.60
N VAL A 65 0.05 4.72 11.43
CA VAL A 65 0.04 3.49 12.25
C VAL A 65 0.93 3.59 13.49
N LYS A 66 1.94 4.47 13.49
CA LYS A 66 2.82 4.70 14.65
C LYS A 66 2.04 5.06 15.92
N LYS A 67 2.62 4.74 17.09
CA LYS A 67 2.07 5.15 18.38
C LYS A 67 1.94 6.68 18.43
N GLY A 68 0.71 7.17 18.64
CA GLY A 68 0.38 8.60 18.59
C GLY A 68 -0.07 9.12 17.23
N GLY A 69 -0.11 8.27 16.19
CA GLY A 69 -0.71 8.58 14.90
C GLY A 69 -2.24 8.46 14.92
N ALA A 70 -2.87 8.76 13.78
CA ALA A 70 -4.33 8.72 13.65
C ALA A 70 -4.96 7.33 13.86
N GLY A 71 -4.16 6.25 13.84
CA GLY A 71 -4.64 4.88 14.05
C GLY A 71 -5.54 4.33 12.94
N VAL A 72 -5.87 5.16 11.95
CA VAL A 72 -6.70 4.82 10.79
C VAL A 72 -6.08 5.43 9.55
N PHE A 73 -5.85 4.62 8.52
CA PHE A 73 -5.47 5.06 7.19
C PHE A 73 -6.51 4.58 6.19
N ILE A 74 -7.05 5.52 5.40
CA ILE A 74 -8.06 5.23 4.38
C ILE A 74 -7.43 5.51 3.03
N LEU A 75 -7.37 4.49 2.17
CA LEU A 75 -7.03 4.64 0.77
C LEU A 75 -8.33 4.53 -0.03
N PRO A 76 -8.89 5.65 -0.53
CA PRO A 76 -10.20 5.68 -1.16
C PRO A 76 -10.33 4.65 -2.28
N GLY A 77 -11.40 3.84 -2.23
CA GLY A 77 -11.70 2.84 -3.26
C GLY A 77 -10.85 1.56 -3.23
N LEU A 78 -9.95 1.40 -2.27
CA LEU A 78 -9.08 0.22 -2.16
C LEU A 78 -9.15 -0.44 -0.78
N LEU A 79 -8.71 0.24 0.29
CA LEU A 79 -8.60 -0.37 1.61
C LEU A 79 -8.60 0.63 2.77
N LYS A 80 -8.98 0.12 3.95
CA LYS A 80 -8.92 0.82 5.23
C LYS A 80 -8.04 0.04 6.20
N ILE A 81 -6.97 0.64 6.68
CA ILE A 81 -6.06 0.07 7.68
C ILE A 81 -6.42 0.68 9.04
N GLN A 82 -6.69 -0.14 10.05
CA GLN A 82 -6.99 0.31 11.40
C GLN A 82 -6.06 -0.39 12.41
N VAL A 83 -5.52 0.38 13.34
CA VAL A 83 -4.76 -0.13 14.48
C VAL A 83 -5.75 -0.55 15.56
N ILE A 84 -5.83 -1.87 15.80
CA ILE A 84 -6.66 -2.44 16.86
C ILE A 84 -5.75 -2.80 18.03
N HIS A 85 -5.88 -2.08 19.14
CA HIS A 85 -5.23 -2.44 20.39
C HIS A 85 -5.99 -3.60 21.03
N LYS A 86 -5.43 -4.80 20.93
CA LYS A 86 -5.98 -5.97 21.62
C LYS A 86 -5.67 -5.87 23.11
N PRO A 87 -6.66 -6.03 24.00
CA PRO A 87 -6.42 -5.96 25.44
C PRO A 87 -5.57 -7.15 25.90
N ALA A 88 -4.74 -6.90 26.92
CA ALA A 88 -3.90 -7.94 27.51
C ALA A 88 -4.77 -9.09 28.02
N THR A 89 -4.45 -10.31 27.59
CA THR A 89 -5.16 -11.51 28.02
C THR A 89 -4.32 -12.22 29.09
N LYS A 90 -4.90 -12.38 30.29
CA LYS A 90 -4.27 -13.09 31.40
C LYS A 90 -4.04 -14.56 31.03
N ALA A 91 -3.06 -15.18 31.70
CA ALA A 91 -2.82 -16.61 31.55
C ALA A 91 -4.10 -17.38 31.94
N ARG A 92 -4.57 -18.23 31.04
CA ARG A 92 -5.78 -19.04 31.27
C ARG A 92 -5.48 -20.50 30.97
N LYS A 93 -6.02 -21.39 31.81
CA LYS A 93 -6.10 -22.81 31.47
C LYS A 93 -7.13 -22.94 30.34
N GLY A 94 -6.76 -23.59 29.26
CA GLY A 94 -7.68 -23.90 28.19
C GLY A 94 -7.36 -25.25 27.58
N ILE A 95 -8.36 -25.85 26.96
CA ILE A 95 -8.22 -27.10 26.25
C ILE A 95 -7.66 -26.77 24.87
N ASN A 96 -6.54 -27.40 24.49
CA ASN A 96 -6.00 -27.23 23.16
C ASN A 96 -6.95 -27.92 22.15
N PRO A 97 -7.53 -27.17 21.19
CA PRO A 97 -8.54 -27.71 20.26
C PRO A 97 -8.02 -28.84 19.36
N PHE A 98 -6.71 -29.09 19.31
CA PHE A 98 -6.13 -30.19 18.53
C PHE A 98 -5.78 -31.45 19.32
N THR A 99 -5.49 -31.35 20.63
CA THR A 99 -5.02 -32.50 21.43
C THR A 99 -5.89 -32.83 22.62
N GLY A 100 -6.91 -32.01 22.92
CA GLY A 100 -7.85 -32.26 24.02
C GLY A 100 -7.25 -32.19 25.44
N GLN A 101 -5.94 -31.94 25.55
CA GLN A 101 -5.24 -31.82 26.82
C GLN A 101 -5.31 -30.39 27.35
N GLU A 102 -5.33 -30.25 28.68
CA GLU A 102 -5.25 -28.96 29.35
C GLU A 102 -3.86 -28.34 29.12
N MET A 103 -3.83 -27.18 28.47
CA MET A 103 -2.61 -26.40 28.29
C MET A 103 -2.77 -25.03 28.94
N MET A 104 -1.71 -24.59 29.64
CA MET A 104 -1.65 -23.24 30.16
C MET A 104 -1.34 -22.27 29.01
N PHE A 105 -2.32 -21.49 28.57
CA PHE A 105 -2.10 -20.41 27.60
C PHE A 105 -1.39 -19.26 28.31
N LYS A 106 -0.13 -19.01 27.92
CA LYS A 106 0.67 -17.89 28.43
C LYS A 106 -0.04 -16.57 28.14
N ALA A 107 0.14 -15.60 29.05
CA ALA A 107 -0.42 -14.27 28.87
C ALA A 107 0.12 -13.63 27.58
N LYS A 108 -0.77 -13.00 26.81
CA LYS A 108 -0.39 -12.15 25.67
C LYS A 108 -0.57 -10.69 26.09
N PRO A 109 0.53 -9.95 26.32
CA PRO A 109 0.47 -8.51 26.52
C PRO A 109 0.04 -7.78 25.25
#